data_AF-A0AAP5TCM0-F1
#
_entry.id   AF-A0AAP5TCM0-F1
#
_cell.length_a   1.000
_cell.length_b   1.000
_cell.length_c   1.000
_cell.angle_alpha   90.00
_cell.angle_beta   90.00
_cell.angle_gamma   90.00
#
_symmetry.space_group_name_H-M   'P 1'
#
loop_
_entity.id
_entity.type
_entity.pdbx_description
1 polymer ?
#
loop_
_entity_poly.entity_id
_entity_poly.type
_entity_poly.pdbx_seq_one_letter_code
_entity_poly.pdbx_strand_id
1 'polypeptide(L)' 'MKNKIREFLLQKRKWYQDAGISVASLFVALVLYKLIGYIFTKINFLNWETIIGVVILYVIILFGWRYWELNWSRKR' A
#
# COMPACT_ATOMS: atom_id res chain seq x y z
N MET A 1 21.14 -26.22 3.85
CA MET A 1 20.28 -25.68 2.77
C MET A 1 18.82 -25.39 3.18
N LYS A 2 18.20 -26.11 4.13
CA LYS A 2 16.81 -25.86 4.55
C LYS A 2 16.54 -24.46 5.17
N ASN A 3 17.56 -23.78 5.73
CA ASN A 3 17.41 -22.43 6.32
C ASN A 3 17.31 -21.29 5.29
N LYS A 4 18.07 -21.33 4.17
CA LYS A 4 18.08 -20.24 3.18
C LYS A 4 16.74 -20.07 2.47
N ILE A 5 16.04 -21.17 2.19
CA ILE A 5 14.70 -21.13 1.56
C ILE A 5 13.67 -20.54 2.54
N ARG A 6 13.77 -20.90 3.82
CA ARG A 6 12.87 -20.40 4.87
C ARG A 6 13.04 -18.89 5.09
N GLU A 7 14.28 -18.40 5.10
CA GLU A 7 14.58 -16.97 5.18
C GLU A 7 14.03 -16.18 3.98
N PHE A 8 14.20 -16.70 2.76
CA PHE A 8 13.68 -16.07 1.56
C PHE A 8 12.14 -16.00 1.53
N LEU A 9 11.47 -17.05 2.00
CA LEU A 9 10.01 -17.09 2.13
C LEU A 9 9.49 -16.14 3.23
N LEU A 10 10.20 -16.04 4.35
CA LEU A 10 9.88 -15.10 5.43
C LEU A 10 10.04 -13.64 4.99
N GLN A 11 11.09 -13.32 4.24
CA GLN A 11 11.32 -11.98 3.72
C GLN A 11 10.25 -11.55 2.70
N LYS A 12 9.82 -12.48 1.82
CA LYS A 12 8.67 -12.23 0.93
C LYS A 12 7.39 -11.96 1.72
N ARG A 13 7.08 -12.80 2.70
CA ARG A 13 5.87 -12.65 3.54
C ARG A 13 5.87 -11.30 4.27
N LYS A 14 6.99 -10.91 4.86
CA LYS A 14 7.12 -9.64 5.57
C LYS A 14 6.84 -8.44 4.64
N TRP A 15 7.38 -8.46 3.42
CA TRP A 15 7.10 -7.41 2.44
C TRP A 15 5.62 -7.30 2.09
N TYR A 16 4.92 -8.42 1.87
CA TYR A 16 3.47 -8.39 1.60
C TYR A 16 2.66 -7.89 2.80
N GLN A 17 3.07 -8.24 4.02
CA GLN A 17 2.43 -7.74 5.24
C GLN A 17 2.65 -6.23 5.40
N ASP A 18 3.89 -5.75 5.25
CA ASP A 18 4.22 -4.33 5.37
C ASP A 18 3.52 -3.49 4.27
N ALA A 19 3.49 -3.98 3.03
CA ALA A 19 2.76 -3.35 1.93
C ALA A 19 1.24 -3.33 2.19
N GLY A 20 0.68 -4.44 2.69
CA GLY A 20 -0.73 -4.52 3.07
C GLY A 20 -1.10 -3.54 4.19
N ILE A 21 -0.26 -3.45 5.23
CA ILE A 21 -0.42 -2.48 6.33
C ILE A 21 -0.37 -1.05 5.78
N SER A 22 0.61 -0.74 4.92
CA SER A 22 0.75 0.59 4.31
C SER A 22 -0.51 1.01 3.53
N VAL A 23 -1.04 0.12 2.70
CA VAL A 23 -2.26 0.38 1.92
C VAL A 23 -3.48 0.56 2.82
N ALA A 24 -3.61 -0.29 3.86
CA ALA A 24 -4.70 -0.19 4.82
C ALA A 24 -4.64 1.12 5.62
N SER A 25 -3.45 1.53 6.07
CA SER A 25 -3.23 2.81 6.75
C SER A 25 -3.60 4.01 5.87
N LEU A 26 -3.21 3.99 4.59
CA LEU A 26 -3.61 5.03 3.63
C LEU A 26 -5.12 5.09 3.47
N PHE A 27 -5.77 3.94 3.29
CA PHE A 27 -7.23 3.87 3.16
C PHE A 27 -7.94 4.42 4.39
N VAL A 28 -7.53 4.01 5.59
CA VAL A 28 -8.09 4.50 6.85
C VAL A 28 -7.88 6.01 7.00
N ALA A 29 -6.70 6.52 6.67
CA ALA A 29 -6.42 7.96 6.73
C ALA A 29 -7.33 8.78 5.80
N LEU A 30 -7.57 8.30 4.57
CA LEU A 30 -8.47 8.96 3.60
C LEU A 30 -9.93 8.92 4.05
N VAL A 31 -10.38 7.81 4.63
CA VAL A 31 -11.73 7.68 5.18
C VAL A 31 -11.92 8.60 6.39
N LEU A 32 -10.93 8.64 7.30
CA LEU A 32 -10.95 9.55 8.44
C LEU A 32 -10.95 11.02 8.00
N TYR A 33 -10.14 11.38 7.00
CA TYR A 33 -10.13 12.72 6.44
C TYR A 33 -11.50 13.12 5.89
N LYS A 34 -12.18 12.21 5.18
CA LYS A 34 -13.55 12.41 4.71
C LYS A 34 -14.53 12.60 5.87
N LEU A 35 -14.48 11.74 6.89
CA LEU A 35 -15.36 11.79 8.06
C LEU A 35 -15.19 13.08 8.86
N ILE A 36 -13.94 13.46 9.15
CA ILE A 36 -13.60 14.70 9.84
C ILE A 36 -14.08 15.90 9.02
N GLY A 37 -13.81 15.92 7.71
CA GLY A 37 -14.31 16.97 6.81
C GLY A 37 -15.83 17.12 6.89
N TYR A 38 -16.55 15.99 6.85
CA TYR A 38 -18.00 15.99 6.97
C TYR A 38 -18.50 16.51 8.33
N ILE A 39 -17.88 16.10 9.44
CA ILE A 39 -18.28 16.53 10.79
C ILE A 39 -18.06 18.04 11.00
N PHE A 40 -16.90 18.58 10.59
CA PHE A 40 -16.52 19.95 10.90
C PHE A 40 -17.03 21.00 9.90
N THR A 41 -17.15 20.64 8.62
CA THR A 41 -17.51 21.61 7.57
C THR A 41 -18.84 21.31 6.87
N LYS A 42 -19.42 20.12 7.09
CA LYS A 42 -20.60 19.61 6.37
C LYS A 42 -20.43 19.53 4.84
N ILE A 43 -19.19 19.63 4.35
CA ILE A 43 -18.85 19.54 2.92
C ILE A 43 -18.22 18.17 2.66
N ASN A 44 -18.63 17.53 1.56
CA ASN A 44 -17.97 16.32 1.05
C ASN A 44 -16.69 16.69 0.29
N PHE A 45 -15.57 16.85 1.00
CA PHE A 45 -14.27 17.16 0.37
C PHE A 45 -13.68 16.02 -0.46
N LEU A 46 -14.04 14.77 -0.16
CA LEU A 46 -13.54 13.60 -0.89
C LEU A 46 -14.68 12.68 -1.29
N ASN A 47 -14.80 12.40 -2.59
CA ASN A 47 -15.72 11.38 -3.07
C ASN A 47 -15.15 9.97 -2.84
N TRP A 48 -16.02 8.97 -2.71
CA TRP A 48 -15.59 7.58 -2.53
C TRP A 48 -14.78 7.07 -3.73
N GLU A 49 -15.12 7.52 -4.93
CA GLU A 49 -14.37 7.26 -6.17
C GLU A 49 -12.93 7.78 -6.08
N THR A 50 -12.72 8.96 -5.50
CA THR A 50 -11.38 9.53 -5.31
C THR A 50 -10.56 8.70 -4.32
N ILE A 51 -11.17 8.25 -3.21
CA ILE A 51 -10.49 7.38 -2.22
C ILE A 51 -10.04 6.08 -2.88
N ILE A 52 -10.95 5.40 -3.59
CA ILE A 52 -10.66 4.15 -4.27
C ILE A 52 -9.60 4.36 -5.37
N GLY A 53 -9.73 5.41 -6.17
CA GLY A 53 -8.78 5.74 -7.23
C GLY A 53 -7.36 5.98 -6.70
N VAL A 54 -7.22 6.77 -5.63
CA VAL A 54 -5.92 7.03 -4.99
C VAL A 54 -5.32 5.73 -4.43
N VAL A 55 -6.13 4.88 -3.79
CA VAL A 55 -5.68 3.62 -3.20
C VAL A 55 -5.22 2.64 -4.28
N ILE A 56 -5.97 2.50 -5.37
CA ILE A 56 -5.59 1.66 -6.52
C ILE A 56 -4.28 2.17 -7.13
N LEU A 57 -4.17 3.47 -7.35
CA LEU A 57 -2.97 4.08 -7.94
C LEU A 57 -1.74 3.87 -7.04
N TYR A 58 -1.91 4.01 -5.73
CA TYR A 58 -0.86 3.71 -4.75
C TYR A 58 -0.41 2.24 -4.78
N VAL A 59 -1.36 1.30 -4.87
CA VAL A 59 -1.06 -0.13 -5.03
C VAL A 59 -0.27 -0.38 -6.31
N ILE A 60 -0.66 0.21 -7.44
CA ILE A 60 0.06 0.09 -8.72
C ILE A 60 1.51 0.59 -8.58
N ILE A 61 1.72 1.73 -7.91
CA ILE A 61 3.06 2.26 -7.65
C ILE A 61 3.90 1.29 -6.81
N LEU A 62 3.34 0.74 -5.73
CA LEU A 62 4.04 -0.24 -4.88
C LEU A 62 4.44 -1.50 -5.66
N PHE A 63 3.54 -2.02 -6.49
CA PHE A 63 3.84 -3.17 -7.35
C PHE A 63 4.90 -2.84 -8.41
N GLY A 64 4.80 -1.68 -9.07
CA GLY A 64 5.78 -1.22 -10.05
C GLY A 64 7.16 -1.05 -9.44
N TRP A 65 7.24 -0.40 -8.27
CA TRP A 65 8.47 -0.26 -7.50
C TRP A 65 9.07 -1.62 -7.15
N ARG A 66 8.24 -2.56 -6.66
CA ARG A 66 8.69 -3.90 -6.29
C ARG A 66 9.23 -4.69 -7.48
N TYR A 67 8.57 -4.58 -8.63
CA TYR A 67 9.02 -5.23 -9.86
C TYR A 67 10.38 -4.66 -10.30
N TRP A 68 10.53 -3.34 -10.25
CA TRP A 68 11.79 -2.67 -10.56
C TRP A 68 12.92 -3.08 -9.61
N GLU A 69 12.67 -3.10 -8.30
CA GLU A 69 13.63 -3.50 -7.27
C GLU A 69 14.12 -4.95 -7.48
N LEU A 70 13.19 -5.88 -7.75
CA LEU A 70 13.54 -7.28 -8.02
C LEU A 70 14.33 -7.45 -9.32
N ASN A 71 14.04 -6.65 -10.35
CA ASN A 71 14.75 -6.70 -11.62
C ASN A 71 16.14 -6.07 -11.51
N TRP A 72 16.27 -4.97 -10.77
CA TRP A 72 17.55 -4.33 -10.48
C TRP A 72 18.47 -5.23 -9.65
N SER A 73 17.91 -5.97 -8.68
CA SER A 73 18.69 -6.89 -7.84
C SER A 73 19.19 -8.14 -8.58
N ARG A 74 18.58 -8.54 -9.71
CA ARG A 74 19.07 -9.66 -10.54
C ARG A 74 20.21 -9.29 -11.50
N LYS A 75 20.37 -7.99 -11.77
CA LYS A 75 21.35 -7.48 -12.74
C LYS A 75 22.72 -7.19 -12.12
N ARG A 76 22.84 -7.38 -10.81
CA ARG A 76 24.06 -7.18 -10.00
C ARG A 76 24.45 -8.52 -9.39
#